data_AF-A0A2S9G1L8-F1
#
_entry.id   AF-A0A2S9G1L8-F1
#
_cell.length_a   1.000
_cell.length_b   1.000
_cell.length_c   1.000
_cell.angle_alpha   90.00
_cell.angle_beta   90.00
_cell.angle_gamma   90.00
#
_symmetry.space_group_name_H-M   'P 1'
#
loop_
_entity.id
_entity.type
_entity.pdbx_description
1 polymer ?
#
loop_
_entity_poly.entity_id
_entity_poly.type
_entity_poly.pdbx_seq_one_letter_code
_entity_poly.pdbx_strand_id
1 'polypeptide(L)'
;RSRDGLGLLVGALIPSDATPVAQAYAGHQFGGFQPRLGDGRALLLGELTDASGGLRDLHLKGSGRTPFARGGDGLAAVGPMLREY
;
A
#
# COMPACT_ATOMS: atom_id res chain seq x y z
N ARG A 1 19.23 4.00 10.23
CA ARG A 1 17.94 4.75 10.32
C ARG A 1 18.21 6.17 9.84
N SER A 2 17.88 6.48 8.58
CA SER A 2 18.01 7.82 8.01
C SER A 2 16.66 8.53 8.00
N ARG A 3 16.66 9.87 7.93
CA ARG A 3 15.44 10.66 7.78
C ARG A 3 14.71 10.29 6.49
N ASP A 4 15.46 10.11 5.40
CA ASP A 4 14.91 9.78 4.08
C ASP A 4 14.26 8.39 4.09
N GLY A 5 14.90 7.40 4.73
CA GLY A 5 14.33 6.07 4.88
C GLY A 5 13.04 6.08 5.69
N LEU A 6 12.95 6.90 6.75
CA LEU A 6 11.71 7.10 7.48
C LEU A 6 10.66 7.77 6.58
N GLY A 7 11.04 8.82 5.84
CA GLY A 7 10.17 9.54 4.92
C GLY A 7 9.55 8.63 3.85
N LEU A 8 10.34 7.71 3.29
CA LEU A 8 9.88 6.68 2.36
C LEU A 8 8.84 5.77 3.01
N LEU A 9 9.16 5.21 4.18
CA LEU A 9 8.29 4.24 4.86
C LEU A 9 6.97 4.82 5.37
N VAL A 10 6.87 6.14 5.50
CA VAL A 10 5.61 6.83 5.89
C VAL A 10 4.96 7.57 4.72
N GLY A 11 5.49 7.45 3.51
CA GLY A 11 4.96 8.12 2.30
C GLY A 11 5.14 9.64 2.27
N ALA A 12 5.99 10.20 3.13
CA ALA A 12 6.32 11.63 3.14
C ALA A 12 7.41 11.99 2.11
N LEU A 13 8.17 11.01 1.64
CA LEU A 13 9.19 11.15 0.61
C LEU A 13 9.06 10.00 -0.38
N ILE A 14 8.65 10.31 -1.61
CA ILE A 14 8.60 9.33 -2.71
C ILE A 14 9.75 9.65 -3.68
N PRO A 15 10.62 8.69 -4.01
CA PRO A 15 11.66 8.87 -5.03
C PRO A 15 11.06 9.37 -6.34
N SER A 16 11.76 10.25 -7.06
CA SER A 16 11.24 10.86 -8.29
C SER A 16 11.02 9.87 -9.44
N ASP A 17 11.70 8.74 -9.38
CA ASP A 17 11.62 7.63 -10.33
C ASP A 17 10.63 6.54 -9.90
N ALA A 18 10.10 6.59 -8.67
CA ALA A 18 9.06 5.70 -8.23
C ALA A 18 7.73 6.06 -8.90
N THR A 19 6.99 5.05 -9.34
CA THR A 19 5.63 5.20 -9.89
C THR A 19 4.67 4.42 -9.02
N PRO A 20 4.17 5.01 -7.91
CA PRO A 20 3.25 4.30 -7.03
C PRO A 20 1.95 3.93 -7.74
N VAL A 21 1.48 2.70 -7.51
CA VAL A 21 0.24 2.20 -8.12
C VAL A 21 -0.71 1.63 -7.08
N ALA A 22 -2.01 1.82 -7.31
CA ALA A 22 -3.06 1.06 -6.63
C ALA A 22 -3.51 -0.05 -7.56
N GLN A 23 -3.43 -1.30 -7.13
CA GLN A 23 -3.80 -2.45 -7.95
C GLN A 23 -5.31 -2.65 -7.94
N ALA A 24 -5.88 -2.98 -9.11
CA ALA A 24 -7.28 -3.38 -9.24
C ALA A 24 -7.40 -4.89 -9.05
N TYR A 25 -8.41 -5.33 -8.31
CA TYR A 25 -8.77 -6.74 -8.20
C TYR A 25 -10.27 -6.90 -7.89
N ALA A 26 -10.73 -8.14 -7.86
CA ALA A 26 -12.11 -8.53 -7.53
C ALA A 26 -12.08 -9.73 -6.58
N GLY A 27 -13.22 -10.09 -5.99
CA GLY A 27 -13.26 -11.25 -5.11
C GLY A 27 -14.62 -11.52 -4.50
N HIS A 28 -14.79 -12.72 -3.94
CA HIS A 28 -15.99 -13.05 -3.16
C HIS A 28 -15.82 -12.59 -1.71
N GLN A 29 -16.76 -11.80 -1.20
CA GLN A 29 -16.81 -11.39 0.21
C GLN A 29 -18.11 -11.91 0.82
N PHE A 30 -18.01 -12.71 1.89
CA PHE A 30 -19.16 -13.28 2.59
C PHE A 30 -20.16 -14.00 1.66
N GLY A 31 -19.64 -14.73 0.66
CA GLY A 31 -20.44 -15.51 -0.30
C GLY A 31 -20.94 -14.73 -1.53
N GLY A 32 -20.84 -13.40 -1.55
CA GLY A 32 -21.21 -12.58 -2.71
C GLY A 32 -20.00 -12.18 -3.56
N PHE A 33 -20.11 -12.26 -4.88
CA PHE A 33 -19.07 -11.75 -5.78
C PHE A 33 -19.05 -10.22 -5.80
N GLN A 34 -17.89 -9.62 -5.55
CA GLN A 34 -17.65 -8.19 -5.70
C GLN A 34 -16.77 -7.96 -6.94
N PRO A 35 -17.34 -7.44 -8.04
CA PRO A 35 -16.61 -7.28 -9.31
C PRO A 35 -15.57 -6.16 -9.26
N ARG A 36 -15.60 -5.31 -8.23
CA ARG A 36 -14.69 -4.18 -8.08
C ARG A 36 -14.23 -4.03 -6.64
N LEU A 37 -13.05 -4.56 -6.38
CA LEU A 37 -12.21 -4.27 -5.23
C LEU A 37 -11.00 -3.47 -5.74
N GLY A 38 -9.83 -3.69 -5.14
CA GLY A 38 -8.60 -2.95 -5.40
C GLY A 38 -8.01 -2.42 -4.11
N ASP A 39 -6.78 -1.89 -4.21
CA ASP A 39 -6.06 -1.31 -3.08
C ASP A 39 -6.72 -0.01 -2.63
N GLY A 40 -7.77 -0.12 -1.81
CA GLY A 40 -8.56 1.04 -1.40
C GLY A 40 -7.86 1.97 -0.39
N ARG A 41 -6.74 1.52 0.19
CA ARG A 41 -5.97 2.22 1.23
C ARG A 41 -4.48 1.91 1.20
N ALA A 42 -3.97 1.47 0.06
CA ALA A 42 -2.56 1.12 -0.09
C ALA A 42 -2.05 1.53 -1.48
N LEU A 43 -0.76 1.79 -1.57
CA LEU A 43 -0.04 1.97 -2.82
C LEU A 43 1.16 1.03 -2.83
N LEU A 44 1.35 0.31 -3.93
CA LEU A 44 2.63 -0.32 -4.25
C LEU A 44 3.57 0.81 -4.65
N LEU A 45 4.54 1.13 -3.80
CA LEU A 45 5.51 2.19 -4.08
C LEU A 45 6.53 1.77 -5.14
N GLY A 46 6.79 0.46 -5.24
CA GLY A 46 7.71 -0.15 -6.18
C GLY A 46 8.22 -1.49 -5.65
N GLU A 47 9.26 -2.00 -6.28
CA GLU A 47 9.92 -3.24 -5.92
C GLU A 47 11.37 -2.95 -5.48
N LEU A 48 11.82 -3.66 -4.46
CA LEU A 48 13.18 -3.59 -3.93
C LEU A 48 13.88 -4.92 -4.18
N THR A 49 15.14 -4.88 -4.58
CA THR A 49 16.00 -6.08 -4.58
C THR A 49 16.55 -6.27 -3.17
N ASP A 50 16.25 -7.41 -2.55
CA ASP A 50 16.78 -7.78 -1.24
C ASP A 50 18.26 -8.23 -1.32
N ALA A 51 18.88 -8.44 -0.17
CA ALA A 51 20.30 -8.81 -0.09
C ALA A 51 20.63 -10.16 -0.75
N SER A 52 19.64 -11.00 -1.02
CA SER A 52 19.79 -12.26 -1.73
C SER A 52 19.51 -12.15 -3.23
N GLY A 53 19.21 -10.95 -3.73
CA GLY A 53 18.86 -10.70 -5.13
C GLY A 53 17.38 -10.91 -5.45
N GLY A 54 16.54 -11.20 -4.45
CA GLY A 54 15.11 -11.40 -4.62
C GLY A 54 14.34 -10.09 -4.70
N LEU A 55 13.32 -10.02 -5.56
CA LEU A 55 12.42 -8.87 -5.61
C LEU A 55 11.41 -8.91 -4.46
N ARG A 56 11.15 -7.74 -3.86
CA ARG A 56 10.20 -7.52 -2.77
C ARG A 56 9.36 -6.29 -3.05
N ASP A 57 8.06 -6.47 -3.06
CA ASP A 57 7.11 -5.36 -3.15
C ASP A 57 7.18 -4.49 -1.90
N LEU A 58 7.27 -3.18 -2.08
CA LEU A 58 7.10 -2.20 -1.02
C LEU A 58 5.69 -1.63 -1.09
N HIS A 59 4.77 -2.23 -0.35
CA HIS A 59 3.39 -1.76 -0.21
C HIS A 59 3.22 -0.84 1.01
N LEU A 60 2.78 0.40 0.79
CA LEU A 60 2.49 1.35 1.86
C LEU A 60 1.01 1.31 2.22
N LYS A 61 0.68 0.71 3.36
CA LYS A 61 -0.69 0.63 3.88
C LYS A 61 -1.05 1.88 4.67
N GLY A 62 -2.24 2.41 4.42
CA GLY A 62 -2.69 3.69 4.97
C GLY A 62 -2.16 4.91 4.21
N SER A 63 -1.73 4.73 2.95
CA SER A 63 -1.18 5.78 2.09
C SER A 63 -2.19 6.86 1.67
N GLY A 64 -3.45 6.74 2.07
CA GLY A 64 -4.54 7.62 1.67
C GLY A 64 -5.47 6.99 0.64
N ARG A 65 -6.45 7.78 0.19
CA ARG A 65 -7.50 7.32 -0.73
C ARG A 65 -6.94 7.01 -2.11
N THR A 66 -7.42 5.93 -2.68
CA THR A 66 -7.21 5.57 -4.10
C THR A 66 -8.57 5.54 -4.83
N PRO A 67 -8.59 5.36 -6.16
CA PRO A 67 -9.84 5.10 -6.89
C PRO A 67 -10.66 3.90 -6.37
N PHE A 68 -10.04 2.99 -5.60
CA PHE A 68 -10.67 1.80 -5.04
C PHE A 68 -11.16 1.96 -3.59
N ALA A 69 -11.08 3.16 -3.01
CA ALA A 69 -11.39 3.41 -1.59
C ALA A 69 -12.87 3.18 -1.20
N ARG A 70 -13.80 3.14 -2.16
CA ARG A 70 -15.24 2.82 -1.96
C ARG A 70 -15.92 3.55 -0.79
N GLY A 71 -15.56 4.83 -0.59
CA GLY A 71 -16.10 5.69 0.47
C GLY A 71 -15.26 5.78 1.75
N GLY A 72 -14.22 4.96 1.88
CA GLY A 72 -13.23 5.09 2.97
C GLY A 72 -12.28 6.27 2.79
N ASP A 73 -11.65 6.68 3.89
CA ASP A 73 -10.62 7.73 3.95
C ASP A 73 -9.24 7.26 3.47
N GLY A 74 -9.06 5.95 3.25
CA GLY A 74 -7.82 5.36 2.77
C GLY A 74 -6.67 5.40 3.79
N LEU A 75 -6.93 5.79 5.04
CA LEU A 75 -5.94 5.85 6.09
C LEU A 75 -5.96 4.56 6.93
N ALA A 76 -4.93 4.38 7.74
CA ALA A 76 -4.83 3.27 8.67
C ALA A 76 -4.63 3.80 10.10
N ALA A 77 -5.49 3.34 11.02
CA ALA A 77 -5.30 3.60 12.43
C ALA A 77 -4.07 2.83 12.96
N VAL A 78 -3.38 3.44 13.93
CA VAL A 78 -2.16 2.87 14.54
C VAL A 78 -2.40 1.48 15.14
N GLY A 79 -3.52 1.28 15.84
CA GLY A 79 -3.83 0.02 16.51
C GLY A 79 -3.81 -1.21 15.58
N PRO A 80 -4.56 -1.20 14.45
CA PRO A 80 -4.46 -2.24 13.43
C PRO A 80 -3.06 -2.43 12.84
N MET A 81 -2.31 -1.36 12.57
CA MET A 81 -0.96 -1.47 11.98
C MET A 81 0.03 -2.15 12.92
N LEU A 82 -0.06 -1.88 14.23
CA LEU A 82 0.76 -2.55 15.24
C LEU A 82 0.46 -4.05 15.40
N ARG A 83 -0.70 -4.53 14.95
CA ARG A 83 -1.06 -5.96 14.99
C ARG A 83 -0.65 -6.73 13.74
N GLU A 84 -0.26 -6.03 12.68
CA GLU A 84 0.03 -6.60 11.36
C GLU A 84 1.52 -6.54 11.00
N TYR A 85 2.31 -5.72 11.72
CA TYR A 85 3.78 -5.71 11.66
C TYR A 85 4.38 -6.99 12.26
#